data_AF-A0A9W4VZK3-F1
#
_entry.id   AF-A0A9W4VZK3-F1
#
_cell.length_a   1.000
_cell.length_b   1.000
_cell.length_c   1.000
_cell.angle_alpha   90.00
_cell.angle_beta   90.00
_cell.angle_gamma   90.00
#
_symmetry.space_group_name_H-M   'P 1'
#
loop_
_entity.id
_entity.type
_entity.pdbx_description
1 polymer ?
#
loop_
_entity_poly.entity_id
_entity_poly.type
_entity_poly.pdbx_seq_one_letter_code
_entity_poly.pdbx_strand_id
1 'polypeptide(L)'
;MDISLAIIALSLHILIWEKLPDWGSWFNWLIEQAPRPLQYLYEAWQCPYCFGFWAALLLHWLTGVYTLSSLENMVNYLGNVAQPLAWFFDALATALFVMLGSLGFKAISGPAIKGYQMTMEFKN
;
A
#
# COMPACT_ATOMS: atom_id res chain seq x y z
N MET A 1 -1.60 8.11 -16.84
CA MET A 1 -1.06 7.67 -15.54
C MET A 1 -2.12 7.96 -14.49
N ASP A 2 -2.64 6.92 -13.86
CA ASP A 2 -3.68 7.04 -12.84
C ASP A 2 -3.11 6.64 -11.47
N ILE A 3 -2.88 7.63 -10.62
CA ILE A 3 -2.25 7.40 -9.30
C ILE A 3 -3.30 6.85 -8.29
N SER A 4 -4.58 6.79 -8.67
CA SER A 4 -5.67 6.35 -7.79
C SER A 4 -5.41 4.96 -7.23
N LEU A 5 -4.92 4.04 -8.06
CA LEU A 5 -4.56 2.68 -7.66
C LEU A 5 -3.50 2.67 -6.55
N ALA A 6 -2.44 3.45 -6.73
CA ALA A 6 -1.36 3.59 -5.76
C ALA A 6 -1.84 4.23 -4.44
N ILE A 7 -2.71 5.25 -4.52
CA ILE A 7 -3.27 5.92 -3.33
C ILE A 7 -4.19 4.99 -2.55
N ILE A 8 -5.04 4.22 -3.23
CA ILE A 8 -5.93 3.26 -2.59
C ILE A 8 -5.11 2.14 -1.93
N ALA A 9 -4.15 1.56 -2.64
CA ALA A 9 -3.26 0.54 -2.08
C ALA A 9 -2.46 1.06 -0.87
N LEU A 10 -1.95 2.30 -0.95
CA LEU A 10 -1.24 2.94 0.15
C LEU A 10 -2.15 3.22 1.35
N SER A 11 -3.37 3.70 1.13
CA SER A 11 -4.32 3.96 2.22
C SER A 11 -4.75 2.68 2.92
N LEU A 12 -4.93 1.58 2.17
CA LEU A 12 -5.14 0.24 2.74
C LEU A 12 -3.96 -0.22 3.59
N HIS A 13 -2.73 -0.03 3.10
CA HIS A 13 -1.52 -0.40 3.85
C HIS A 13 -1.43 0.37 5.18
N ILE A 14 -1.63 1.68 5.14
CA ILE A 14 -1.61 2.55 6.34
C ILE A 14 -2.74 2.14 7.29
N LEU A 15 -3.95 1.89 6.79
CA LEU A 15 -5.08 1.49 7.63
C LEU A 15 -4.81 0.19 8.37
N ILE A 16 -4.33 -0.85 7.66
CA ILE A 16 -4.17 -2.20 8.21
C ILE A 16 -2.98 -2.31 9.15
N TRP A 17 -1.85 -1.65 8.85
CA TRP A 17 -0.62 -1.79 9.65
C TRP A 17 -0.31 -0.60 10.56
N GLU A 18 -0.83 0.59 10.30
CA GLU A 18 -0.51 1.78 11.11
C GLU A 18 -1.69 2.39 11.88
N LYS A 19 -2.94 2.00 11.60
CA LYS A 19 -4.12 2.58 12.26
C LYS A 19 -4.99 1.56 12.98
N LEU A 20 -5.28 0.42 12.35
CA LEU A 20 -6.09 -0.64 12.96
C LEU A 20 -5.49 -1.20 14.26
N PRO A 21 -4.17 -1.41 14.39
CA PRO A 21 -3.57 -1.85 15.65
C PRO A 21 -3.73 -0.83 16.79
N ASP A 22 -3.82 0.46 16.47
CA ASP A 22 -3.93 1.56 17.43
C ASP A 22 -5.40 1.87 17.81
N TRP A 23 -6.37 1.47 17.00
CA TRP A 23 -7.81 1.75 17.22
C TRP A 23 -8.45 0.93 18.35
N GLY A 24 -7.73 -0.03 18.93
CA GLY A 24 -8.16 -0.77 20.12
C GLY A 24 -7.64 -2.20 20.17
N SER A 25 -7.79 -2.87 21.32
CA SER A 25 -7.30 -4.23 21.52
C SER A 25 -8.07 -5.30 20.74
N TRP A 26 -9.25 -4.98 20.20
CA TRP A 26 -10.10 -5.94 19.48
C TRP A 26 -9.45 -6.46 18.19
N PHE A 27 -8.70 -5.61 17.46
CA PHE A 27 -8.05 -6.00 16.22
C PHE A 27 -6.88 -6.94 16.50
N ASN A 28 -6.04 -6.58 17.48
CA ASN A 28 -4.93 -7.42 17.90
C ASN A 28 -5.43 -8.77 18.44
N TRP A 29 -6.53 -8.76 19.21
CA TRP A 29 -7.19 -9.98 19.67
C TRP A 29 -7.70 -10.86 18.50
N LEU A 30 -8.26 -10.24 17.45
CA LEU A 30 -8.74 -10.97 16.27
C LEU A 30 -7.58 -11.63 15.51
N ILE A 31 -6.43 -10.95 15.38
CA ILE A 31 -5.23 -11.51 14.77
C ILE A 31 -4.67 -12.64 15.65
N GLU A 32 -4.63 -12.48 16.97
CA GLU A 32 -4.18 -13.53 17.91
C GLU A 32 -5.06 -14.79 17.87
N GLN A 33 -6.37 -14.64 17.60
CA GLN A 33 -7.27 -15.79 17.41
C GLN A 33 -7.22 -16.38 16.00
N ALA A 34 -6.60 -15.70 15.04
CA ALA A 34 -6.52 -16.20 13.68
C ALA A 34 -5.63 -17.46 13.60
N PRO A 35 -5.88 -18.35 12.61
CA PRO A 35 -4.98 -19.46 12.33
C PRO A 35 -3.54 -18.99 12.12
N ARG A 36 -2.57 -19.78 12.57
CA ARG A 36 -1.12 -19.53 12.38
C ARG A 36 -0.72 -19.02 10.99
N PRO A 37 -1.23 -19.56 9.85
CA PRO A 37 -0.84 -19.03 8.54
C PRO A 37 -1.30 -17.59 8.30
N LEU A 38 -2.45 -17.17 8.84
CA LEU A 38 -2.95 -15.80 8.71
C LEU A 38 -2.14 -14.82 9.55
N GLN A 39 -1.72 -15.23 10.76
CA GLN A 39 -0.81 -14.45 11.59
C GLN A 39 0.52 -14.22 10.87
N TYR A 40 1.11 -15.31 10.34
CA TYR A 40 2.32 -15.22 9.56
C TYR A 40 2.18 -14.31 8.34
N LEU A 41 1.05 -14.41 7.61
CA LEU A 41 0.79 -13.57 6.45
C LEU A 41 0.71 -12.09 6.84
N TYR A 42 0.02 -11.78 7.95
CA TYR A 42 -0.11 -10.42 8.47
C TYR A 42 1.26 -9.81 8.83
N GLU A 43 2.12 -10.58 9.50
CA GLU A 43 3.48 -10.15 9.85
C GLU A 43 4.36 -10.02 8.61
N ALA A 44 4.35 -11.01 7.71
CA ALA A 44 5.17 -11.01 6.50
C ALA A 44 4.79 -9.91 5.51
N TRP A 45 3.51 -9.53 5.44
CA TRP A 45 3.00 -8.50 4.53
C TRP A 45 3.05 -7.09 5.10
N GLN A 46 3.68 -6.89 6.26
CA GLN A 46 3.93 -5.54 6.79
C GLN A 46 4.78 -4.67 5.84
N CYS A 47 5.59 -5.30 4.98
CA CYS A 47 6.37 -4.59 3.96
C CYS A 47 5.44 -3.88 2.95
N PRO A 48 5.53 -2.53 2.80
CA PRO A 48 4.64 -1.75 1.94
C PRO A 48 4.75 -2.14 0.46
N TYR A 49 5.93 -2.57 0.01
CA TYR A 49 6.12 -3.09 -1.34
C TYR A 49 5.41 -4.43 -1.55
N CYS A 50 5.58 -5.37 -0.61
CA CYS A 50 4.98 -6.71 -0.71
C CYS A 50 3.45 -6.64 -0.68
N PHE A 51 2.89 -5.90 0.27
CA PHE A 51 1.44 -5.69 0.31
C PHE A 51 0.96 -4.90 -0.92
N GLY A 52 1.66 -3.84 -1.30
CA GLY A 52 1.31 -2.99 -2.44
C GLY A 52 1.20 -3.78 -3.74
N PHE A 53 2.08 -4.76 -3.97
CA PHE A 53 2.01 -5.63 -5.15
C PHE A 53 0.73 -6.47 -5.20
N TRP A 54 0.41 -7.18 -4.11
CA TRP A 54 -0.78 -8.02 -4.06
C TRP A 54 -2.08 -7.20 -4.06
N ALA A 55 -2.08 -6.08 -3.34
CA ALA A 55 -3.18 -5.14 -3.34
C ALA A 55 -3.43 -4.55 -4.73
N ALA A 56 -2.36 -4.18 -5.46
CA ALA A 56 -2.48 -3.66 -6.82
C ALA A 56 -3.05 -4.70 -7.78
N LEU A 57 -2.61 -5.97 -7.72
CA LEU A 57 -3.20 -7.04 -8.53
C LEU A 57 -4.69 -7.25 -8.23
N LEU A 58 -5.07 -7.25 -6.96
CA LEU A 58 -6.46 -7.40 -6.55
C LEU A 58 -7.31 -6.20 -6.99
N LEU A 59 -6.80 -4.98 -6.84
CA LEU A 59 -7.49 -3.77 -7.27
C LEU A 59 -7.59 -3.70 -8.80
N HIS A 60 -6.58 -4.15 -9.53
CA HIS A 60 -6.65 -4.34 -10.98
C HIS A 60 -7.79 -5.25 -11.38
N TRP A 61 -7.87 -6.42 -10.73
CA TRP A 61 -8.92 -7.40 -11.00
C TRP A 61 -10.32 -6.85 -10.69
N LEU A 62 -10.46 -6.03 -9.64
CA LEU A 62 -11.75 -5.45 -9.24
C LEU A 62 -12.18 -4.23 -10.07
N THR A 63 -11.23 -3.37 -10.45
CA THR A 63 -11.54 -2.03 -11.02
C THR A 63 -11.19 -1.90 -12.50
N GLY A 64 -10.29 -2.73 -13.02
CA GLY A 64 -9.78 -2.61 -14.38
C GLY A 64 -8.92 -1.36 -14.66
N VAL A 65 -8.66 -0.52 -13.65
CA VAL A 65 -7.84 0.70 -13.76
C VAL A 65 -6.36 0.34 -13.82
N TYR A 66 -5.53 1.08 -14.55
CA TYR A 66 -4.07 0.91 -14.60
C TYR A 66 -3.31 2.13 -14.09
N THR A 67 -2.26 1.90 -13.29
CA THR A 67 -1.38 2.98 -12.83
C THR A 67 -0.63 3.59 -14.02
N LEU A 68 -0.05 2.74 -14.88
CA LEU A 68 0.55 3.13 -16.15
C LEU A 68 -0.40 2.80 -17.31
N SER A 69 -1.01 3.84 -17.86
CA SER A 69 -1.87 3.78 -19.07
C SER A 69 -1.15 3.25 -20.32
N SER A 70 0.18 3.23 -20.34
CA SER A 70 0.95 2.60 -21.42
C SER A 70 0.84 1.07 -21.43
N LEU A 71 0.62 0.45 -20.26
CA LEU A 71 0.50 -1.00 -20.13
C LEU A 71 -0.88 -1.52 -20.53
N GLU A 72 -1.91 -0.67 -20.47
CA GLU A 72 -3.24 -0.99 -21.01
C GLU A 72 -3.18 -1.29 -22.52
N ASN A 73 -2.35 -0.54 -23.25
CA ASN A 73 -2.18 -0.71 -24.69
C ASN A 73 -1.31 -1.92 -25.07
N MET A 74 -0.78 -2.65 -24.07
CA MET A 74 0.13 -3.79 -24.30
C MET A 74 -0.52 -4.96 -25.02
N VAL A 75 -1.83 -5.14 -24.83
CA VAL A 75 -2.62 -6.16 -25.51
C VAL A 75 -2.71 -5.88 -27.01
N ASN A 76 -2.67 -4.61 -27.44
CA ASN A 76 -2.83 -4.22 -28.84
C ASN A 76 -1.65 -4.65 -29.74
N TYR A 77 -0.43 -4.76 -29.19
CA TYR A 77 0.77 -5.11 -29.97
C TYR A 77 1.32 -6.51 -29.68
N LEU A 78 1.07 -7.08 -28.48
CA LEU A 78 1.59 -8.39 -28.08
C LEU A 78 0.50 -9.48 -27.96
N GLY A 79 -0.78 -9.12 -28.20
CA GLY A 79 -1.93 -10.03 -28.15
C GLY A 79 -2.38 -10.38 -26.72
N ASN A 80 -3.33 -11.32 -26.59
CA ASN A 80 -3.98 -11.65 -25.32
C ASN A 80 -3.06 -12.20 -24.23
N VAL A 81 -1.86 -12.70 -24.60
CA VAL A 81 -0.85 -13.17 -23.63
C VAL A 81 -0.21 -11.99 -22.87
N ALA A 82 -0.28 -10.78 -23.43
CA ALA A 82 0.27 -9.59 -22.82
C ALA A 82 -0.51 -9.09 -21.60
N GLN A 83 -1.78 -9.48 -21.44
CA GLN A 83 -2.63 -8.96 -20.37
C GLN A 83 -2.17 -9.32 -18.95
N PRO A 84 -1.89 -10.60 -18.60
CA PRO A 84 -1.34 -10.91 -17.28
C PRO A 84 0.05 -10.29 -17.07
N LEU A 85 0.83 -10.13 -18.14
CA LEU A 85 2.14 -9.50 -18.08
C LEU A 85 2.04 -7.98 -17.82
N ALA A 86 1.06 -7.33 -18.43
CA ALA A 86 0.74 -5.92 -18.19
C ALA A 86 0.29 -5.72 -16.73
N TRP A 87 -0.58 -6.59 -16.20
CA TRP A 87 -1.01 -6.51 -14.80
C TRP A 87 0.16 -6.68 -13.83
N PHE A 88 1.06 -7.62 -14.14
CA PHE A 88 2.24 -7.86 -13.33
C PHE A 88 3.17 -6.64 -13.29
N PHE A 89 3.47 -6.04 -14.46
CA PHE A 89 4.32 -4.86 -14.53
C PHE A 89 3.68 -3.61 -13.91
N ASP A 90 2.36 -3.45 -14.06
CA ASP A 90 1.65 -2.34 -13.43
C ASP A 90 1.62 -2.49 -11.91
N ALA A 91 1.39 -3.71 -11.40
CA ALA A 91 1.44 -4.00 -9.97
C ALA A 91 2.83 -3.74 -9.37
N LEU A 92 3.90 -4.06 -10.09
CA LEU A 92 5.29 -3.75 -9.72
C LEU A 92 5.52 -2.23 -9.60
N ALA A 93 5.04 -1.45 -10.57
CA ALA A 93 5.14 0.00 -10.54
C ALA A 93 4.32 0.60 -9.40
N THR A 94 3.09 0.12 -9.22
CA THR A 94 2.18 0.54 -8.14
C THR A 94 2.79 0.25 -6.77
N ALA A 95 3.37 -0.93 -6.57
CA ALA A 95 4.05 -1.31 -5.34
C ALA A 95 5.22 -0.37 -5.00
N LEU A 96 5.96 0.08 -6.01
CA LEU A 96 7.03 1.06 -5.83
C LEU A 96 6.47 2.40 -5.35
N PHE A 97 5.37 2.88 -5.93
CA PHE A 97 4.70 4.11 -5.46
C PHE A 97 4.16 3.98 -4.04
N VAL A 98 3.58 2.84 -3.68
CA VAL A 98 3.14 2.56 -2.30
C VAL A 98 4.31 2.60 -1.33
N MET A 99 5.43 1.96 -1.67
CA MET A 99 6.64 2.01 -0.85
C MET A 99 7.16 3.44 -0.69
N LEU A 100 7.25 4.19 -1.80
CA LEU A 100 7.68 5.59 -1.78
C LEU A 100 6.75 6.45 -0.93
N GLY A 101 5.44 6.27 -1.05
CA GLY A 101 4.44 6.98 -0.24
C GLY A 101 4.55 6.67 1.25
N SER A 102 4.67 5.38 1.62
CA SER A 102 4.83 4.96 3.02
C SER A 102 6.12 5.51 3.63
N LEU A 103 7.25 5.41 2.93
CA LEU A 103 8.51 6.01 3.38
C LEU A 103 8.42 7.53 3.44
N GLY A 104 7.77 8.17 2.47
CA GLY A 104 7.56 9.61 2.44
C GLY A 104 6.78 10.10 3.66
N PHE A 105 5.68 9.44 4.01
CA PHE A 105 4.90 9.77 5.21
C PHE A 105 5.72 9.61 6.49
N LYS A 106 6.53 8.55 6.60
CA LYS A 106 7.42 8.33 7.75
C LYS A 106 8.55 9.36 7.83
N ALA A 107 9.11 9.75 6.69
CA ALA A 107 10.16 10.75 6.63
C ALA A 107 9.65 12.15 6.99
N ILE A 108 8.40 12.48 6.65
CA ILE A 108 7.77 13.77 6.97
C ILE A 108 7.26 13.82 8.42
N SER A 109 6.82 12.69 8.99
CA SER A 109 6.27 12.67 10.35
C SER A 109 7.30 13.03 11.42
N GLY A 110 8.55 12.59 11.29
CA GLY A 110 9.65 12.93 12.20
C GLY A 110 9.87 14.44 12.39
N PRO A 111 10.21 15.21 11.33
CA PRO A 111 10.38 16.65 11.44
C PRO A 111 9.08 17.37 11.83
N ALA A 112 7.91 16.87 11.42
CA ALA A 112 6.63 17.45 11.81
C ALA A 112 6.39 17.37 13.33
N ILE A 113 6.65 16.20 13.94
CA ILE A 113 6.54 16.01 15.39
C ILE A 113 7.52 16.93 16.14
N LYS A 114 8.77 17.01 15.67
CA LYS A 114 9.80 17.87 16.28
C LYS A 114 9.41 19.35 16.20
N GLY A 115 8.89 19.81 15.05
CA GLY A 115 8.39 21.18 14.88
C GLY A 115 7.24 21.51 15.83
N TYR A 116 6.30 20.57 15.99
CA TYR A 116 5.19 20.71 16.93
C TYR A 116 5.68 20.80 18.40
N GLN A 117 6.59 19.92 18.81
CA GLN A 117 7.18 19.93 20.16
C GLN A 117 7.88 21.27 20.46
N MET A 118 8.73 21.76 19.55
CA MET A 118 9.40 23.06 19.71
C MET A 118 8.38 24.20 19.85
N THR A 119 7.28 24.17 19.08
CA THR A 119 6.24 25.20 19.17
C THR A 119 5.49 25.16 20.52
N MET A 120 5.30 23.98 21.10
CA MET A 120 4.69 23.83 22.42
C MET A 120 5.63 24.31 23.54
N GLU A 121 6.94 24.07 23.41
CA GLU A 121 7.95 24.59 24.33
C GLU A 121 7.99 26.13 24.35
N PHE A 122 7.79 26.80 23.20
CA PHE A 122 7.73 28.27 23.13
C PHE A 122 6.42 28.87 23.67
N LYS A 123 5.36 28.09 23.82
CA LYS A 123 4.05 28.56 24.32
C LYS A 123 3.90 28.41 25.84
N ASN A 124 4.77 27.65 26.50
CA ASN A 124 4.88 27.54 27.96
C ASN A 124 5.92 28.53 28.49
#